data_AF-A0A966ICH4-F1
#
_entry.id   AF-A0A966ICH4-F1
#
_cell.length_a   1.000
_cell.length_b   1.000
_cell.length_c   1.000
_cell.angle_alpha   90.00
_cell.angle_beta   90.00
_cell.angle_gamma   90.00
#
_symmetry.space_group_name_H-M   'P 1'
#
loop_
_entity.id
_entity.type
_entity.pdbx_description
1 polymer ?
#
loop_
_entity_poly.entity_id
_entity_poly.type
_entity_poly.pdbx_seq_one_letter_code
_entity_poly.pdbx_strand_id
1 'polypeptide(L)' 'MIFGIGTDIIRIDRIAAAVARHGDRFAQKVLSDAEFATYKARGARWPERGVRYVATRFS' A
#
# COMPACT_ATOMS: atom_id res chain seq x y z
N MET A 1 21.11 -17.78 15.76
CA MET A 1 21.53 -17.87 14.35
C MET A 1 20.62 -16.97 13.54
N ILE A 2 21.17 -16.00 12.79
CA ILE A 2 20.36 -15.16 11.88
C ILE A 2 20.33 -15.85 10.51
N PHE A 3 19.12 -16.04 9.97
CA PHE A 3 18.89 -16.75 8.70
C PHE A 3 18.86 -15.83 7.48
N GLY A 4 18.64 -14.53 7.69
CA GLY A 4 18.66 -13.53 6.63
C GLY A 4 18.19 -12.15 7.09
N ILE A 5 18.47 -11.14 6.28
CA ILE A 5 17.95 -9.77 6.40
C ILE A 5 17.40 -9.32 5.04
N GLY A 6 16.32 -8.54 5.08
CA GLY A 6 15.71 -7.92 3.91
C GLY A 6 15.70 -6.41 4.05
N THR A 7 15.91 -5.71 2.94
CA THR A 7 15.74 -4.26 2.84
C THR A 7 15.08 -3.97 1.51
N ASP A 8 14.06 -3.12 1.53
CA ASP A 8 13.41 -2.61 0.33
C ASP A 8 13.35 -1.09 0.34
N ILE A 9 13.23 -0.51 -0.85
CA ILE A 9 12.99 0.90 -1.04
C ILE A 9 12.00 1.11 -2.18
N ILE A 10 10.93 1.84 -1.89
CA ILE A 10 9.90 2.15 -2.88
C ILE A 10 9.65 3.65 -2.97
N ARG A 11 9.42 4.13 -4.19
CA ARG A 11 8.93 5.49 -4.41
C ARG A 11 7.40 5.50 -4.36
N ILE A 12 6.83 6.40 -3.56
CA ILE A 12 5.38 6.48 -3.33
C ILE A 12 4.62 6.83 -4.62
N ASP A 13 5.23 7.61 -5.52
CA ASP A 13 4.65 7.98 -6.82
C ASP A 13 4.37 6.75 -7.71
N ARG A 14 5.20 5.70 -7.65
CA ARG A 14 4.95 4.43 -8.35
C ARG A 14 3.69 3.75 -7.84
N ILE A 15 3.48 3.76 -6.52
CA ILE A 15 2.28 3.20 -5.89
C ILE A 15 1.05 4.05 -6.24
N ALA A 16 1.18 5.37 -6.22
CA ALA A 16 0.13 6.28 -6.66
C ALA A 16 -0.32 6.00 -8.10
N ALA A 17 0.63 5.86 -9.03
CA ALA A 17 0.35 5.54 -10.43
C ALA A 17 -0.30 4.15 -10.58
N ALA A 18 0.15 3.15 -9.81
CA ALA A 18 -0.44 1.81 -9.84
C ALA A 18 -1.88 1.80 -9.32
N VAL A 19 -2.14 2.49 -8.20
CA VAL A 19 -3.49 2.65 -7.64
C VAL A 19 -4.38 3.44 -8.59
N ALA A 20 -3.89 4.51 -9.22
CA ALA A 20 -4.67 5.28 -10.19
C ALA A 20 -5.05 4.44 -11.43
N ARG A 21 -4.14 3.59 -11.92
CA ARG A 21 -4.37 2.75 -13.10
C ARG A 21 -5.34 1.59 -12.84
N HIS A 22 -5.25 0.97 -11.66
CA HIS A 22 -5.94 -0.29 -11.37
C HIS A 22 -7.07 -0.16 -10.35
N GLY A 23 -7.16 1.00 -9.68
CA GLY A 23 -8.06 1.25 -8.57
C GLY A 23 -7.77 0.35 -7.38
N ASP A 24 -8.83 0.06 -6.62
CA ASP A 24 -8.77 -0.73 -5.40
C ASP A 24 -8.27 -2.18 -5.60
N ARG A 25 -8.36 -2.71 -6.83
CA ARG A 25 -7.84 -4.05 -7.16
C ARG A 25 -6.33 -4.17 -6.93
N PHE A 26 -5.57 -3.08 -7.06
CA PHE A 26 -4.14 -3.12 -6.73
C PHE A 26 -3.93 -3.20 -5.21
N ALA A 27 -4.66 -2.37 -4.44
CA ALA A 27 -4.55 -2.38 -2.98
C ALA A 27 -4.97 -3.75 -2.39
N GLN A 28 -6.00 -4.40 -2.93
CA GLN A 28 -6.44 -5.74 -2.49
C GLN A 28 -5.42 -6.86 -2.74
N LYS A 29 -4.46 -6.67 -3.66
CA LYS A 29 -3.37 -7.64 -3.88
C LYS A 29 -2.24 -7.50 -2.88
N VAL A 30 -2.07 -6.31 -2.30
CA VAL A 30 -0.99 -5.96 -1.37
C VAL A 30 -1.45 -6.12 0.08
N LEU A 31 -2.71 -5.77 0.34
CA LEU A 31 -3.28 -5.71 1.68
C LEU A 31 -4.10 -6.96 1.97
N SER A 32 -4.04 -7.40 3.23
CA SER A 32 -5.05 -8.31 3.78
C SER A 32 -6.43 -7.63 3.89
N ASP A 33 -7.50 -8.40 4.11
CA ASP A 33 -8.86 -7.87 4.25
C ASP A 33 -8.98 -6.82 5.38
N ALA A 34 -8.34 -7.07 6.52
CA ALA A 34 -8.35 -6.15 7.66
C ALA A 34 -7.60 -4.84 7.35
N GLU A 35 -6.49 -4.92 6.64
CA GLU A 35 -5.73 -3.74 6.21
C GLU A 35 -6.45 -2.97 5.11
N PHE A 36 -7.17 -3.66 4.23
CA PHE A 36 -7.97 -3.02 3.18
C PHE A 36 -9.07 -2.14 3.79
N ALA A 37 -9.72 -2.58 4.86
CA ALA A 37 -10.66 -1.74 5.60
C ALA A 37 -9.99 -0.45 6.14
N THR A 38 -8.77 -0.58 6.68
CA THR A 38 -7.97 0.56 7.14
C THR A 38 -7.59 1.50 5.98
N TYR A 39 -7.20 0.96 4.83
CA TYR A 39 -6.93 1.72 3.61
C TYR A 39 -8.15 2.53 3.18
N LYS A 40 -9.34 1.92 3.13
CA LYS A 40 -10.59 2.61 2.76
C LYS A 40 -10.94 3.72 3.75
N ALA A 41 -10.85 3.44 5.06
CA ALA A 41 -11.13 4.45 6.08
C ALA A 41 -10.16 5.64 6.01
N ARG A 42 -8.87 5.38 5.81
CA ARG A 42 -7.84 6.43 5.67
C ARG A 42 -8.01 7.23 4.38
N GLY A 43 -8.26 6.54 3.26
CA GLY A 43 -8.46 7.14 1.94
C GLY A 43 -9.71 7.99 1.86
N ALA A 44 -10.81 7.57 2.49
CA ALA A 44 -12.04 8.34 2.58
C ALA A 44 -11.85 9.67 3.31
N ARG A 45 -11.01 9.68 4.36
CA ARG A 45 -10.63 10.92 5.06
C ARG A 45 -9.66 11.74 4.21
N TRP A 46 -8.52 11.17 3.82
CA TRP A 46 -7.47 11.80 3.02
C TRP A 46 -6.91 10.81 1.97
N PRO A 47 -7.21 10.99 0.67
CA PRO A 47 -6.84 10.02 -0.37
C PRO A 47 -5.35 9.64 -0.39
N GLU A 48 -4.47 10.63 -0.20
CA GLU A 48 -3.02 10.42 -0.21
C GLU A 48 -2.54 9.52 0.94
N ARG A 49 -3.22 9.54 2.10
CA ARG A 49 -2.91 8.62 3.22
C ARG A 49 -3.25 7.17 2.89
N GLY A 50 -4.27 6.93 2.07
CA GLY A 50 -4.56 5.59 1.56
C GLY A 50 -3.40 5.08 0.71
N VAL A 51 -2.94 5.88 -0.26
CA VAL A 51 -1.81 5.53 -1.14
C VAL A 51 -0.53 5.26 -0.36
N ARG A 52 -0.18 6.12 0.61
CA ARG A 52 1.00 5.92 1.47
C ARG A 52 0.90 4.65 2.31
N TYR A 53 -0.30 4.31 2.78
CA TYR A 53 -0.51 3.08 3.54
C TYR A 53 -0.21 1.84 2.68
N VAL A 54 -0.70 1.80 1.44
CA VAL A 54 -0.35 0.71 0.50
C VAL A 54 1.16 0.64 0.27
N ALA A 55 1.83 1.78 0.10
CA ALA A 55 3.27 1.82 -0.14
C ALA A 55 4.07 1.18 1.01
N THR A 56 3.69 1.42 2.27
CA THR A 56 4.35 0.83 3.45
C THR A 56 4.09 -0.67 3.65
N ARG A 57 3.21 -1.29 2.88
CA ARG A 57 2.91 -2.74 2.93
C ARG A 57 3.51 -3.48 1.73
N PHE A 58 3.90 -2.72 0.71
CA PHE A 58 4.58 -3.23 -0.47
C PHE A 58 6.09 -3.38 -0.22
N SER A 59 6.66 -2.48 0.57
CA SER A 59 8.08 -2.40 0.95
C SER A 59 8.30 -2.75 2.41
#